data_AF-A0A2D9Z9A8-F1
#
_entry.id   AF-A0A2D9Z9A8-F1
#
_cell.length_a   1.000
_cell.length_b   1.000
_cell.length_c   1.000
_cell.angle_alpha   90.00
_cell.angle_beta   90.00
_cell.angle_gamma   90.00
#
_symmetry.space_group_name_H-M   'P 1'
#
loop_
_entity.id
_entity.type
_entity.pdbx_description
1 polymer ?
#
loop_
_entity_poly.entity_id
_entity_poly.type
_entity_poly.pdbx_seq_one_letter_code
_entity_poly.pdbx_strand_id
1 'polypeptide(L)'
;MNNTIDILNRILGVYNASLVAYAKYAEPWVAHGQEEAMALVNDAIEDQEQSVKVLGERILELGGIVQPGAFPLTYTSLHDVSLDYFLNLMIVTQQDDIDVIQQCVDSLEADTRDRAIAEEVLGNAQAHLETFQEIVAGEVADA
;
A
#
# COMPACT_ATOMS: atom_id res chain seq x y z
N MET A 1 9.32 9.39 -22.02
CA MET A 1 8.19 8.43 -22.00
C MET A 1 8.68 7.25 -21.19
N ASN A 2 8.14 7.08 -19.97
CA ASN A 2 8.44 5.89 -19.18
C ASN A 2 7.81 4.68 -19.90
N ASN A 3 8.57 3.61 -20.09
CA ASN A 3 8.04 2.37 -20.65
C ASN A 3 7.13 1.70 -19.60
N THR A 4 6.18 0.86 -20.02
CA THR A 4 5.31 0.05 -19.15
C THR A 4 6.07 -0.57 -17.98
N ILE A 5 7.26 -1.14 -18.21
CA ILE A 5 8.11 -1.71 -17.16
C ILE A 5 8.48 -0.68 -16.09
N ASP A 6 8.84 0.55 -16.48
CA ASP A 6 9.21 1.61 -15.53
C ASP A 6 7.98 2.08 -14.75
N ILE A 7 6.81 2.10 -15.38
CA ILE A 7 5.55 2.49 -14.74
C ILE A 7 5.14 1.42 -13.71
N LEU A 8 5.16 0.14 -14.08
CA LEU A 8 4.83 -0.95 -13.15
C LEU A 8 5.84 -1.04 -11.99
N ASN A 9 7.14 -0.82 -12.25
CA ASN A 9 8.14 -0.74 -11.19
C ASN A 9 7.91 0.46 -10.26
N ARG A 10 7.42 1.58 -10.77
CA ARG A 10 7.06 2.73 -9.93
C ARG A 10 5.90 2.39 -8.99
N ILE A 11 4.84 1.76 -9.50
CA ILE A 11 3.72 1.28 -8.66
C ILE A 11 4.23 0.28 -7.62
N LEU A 12 4.99 -0.74 -8.05
CA LEU A 12 5.52 -1.78 -7.18
C LEU A 12 6.38 -1.18 -6.06
N GLY A 13 7.29 -0.26 -6.40
CA GLY A 13 8.18 0.35 -5.43
C GLY A 13 7.44 1.20 -4.39
N VAL A 14 6.41 1.94 -4.80
CA VAL A 14 5.54 2.69 -3.88
C VAL A 14 4.81 1.73 -2.94
N TYR A 15 4.15 0.71 -3.49
CA TYR A 15 3.34 -0.20 -2.70
C TYR A 15 4.16 -1.08 -1.76
N ASN A 16 5.31 -1.58 -2.22
CA ASN A 16 6.20 -2.45 -1.43
C ASN A 16 6.99 -1.69 -0.36
N ALA A 17 7.21 -0.38 -0.53
CA ALA A 17 7.91 0.48 0.43
C ALA A 17 6.97 1.46 1.16
N SER A 18 5.66 1.21 1.10
CA SER A 18 4.62 2.02 1.76
C SER A 18 4.73 1.92 3.29
N LEU A 19 4.07 2.84 4.00
CA LEU A 19 4.00 2.76 5.46
C LEU A 19 3.14 1.57 5.92
N VAL A 20 2.13 1.18 5.12
CA VAL A 20 1.31 -0.02 5.36
C VAL A 20 2.19 -1.27 5.33
N ALA A 21 2.97 -1.46 4.27
CA ALA A 21 3.91 -2.58 4.16
C ALA A 21 4.98 -2.57 5.26
N TYR A 22 5.30 -1.38 5.81
CA TYR A 22 6.24 -1.24 6.91
C TYR A 22 5.66 -1.62 8.27
N ALA A 23 4.34 -1.65 8.44
CA ALA A 23 3.67 -1.91 9.71
C ALA A 23 4.13 -3.22 10.38
N LYS A 24 4.42 -4.25 9.58
CA LYS A 24 4.96 -5.54 10.07
C LYS A 24 6.34 -5.45 10.71
N TYR A 25 7.09 -4.38 10.44
CA TYR A 25 8.39 -4.12 11.06
C TYR A 25 8.27 -3.09 12.18
N ALA A 26 7.35 -2.12 12.05
CA ALA A 26 7.08 -1.14 13.08
C ALA A 26 6.50 -1.78 14.34
N GLU A 27 5.65 -2.80 14.19
CA GLU A 27 4.93 -3.48 15.29
C GLU A 27 4.30 -2.47 16.27
N PRO A 28 3.39 -1.58 15.80
CA PRO A 28 2.85 -0.52 16.62
C PRO A 28 2.16 -1.08 17.88
N TRP A 29 2.24 -0.32 18.97
CA TRP A 29 1.63 -0.73 20.23
C TRP A 29 0.10 -0.72 20.12
N VAL A 30 -0.51 -1.89 20.27
CA VAL A 30 -1.96 -2.12 20.19
C VAL A 30 -2.55 -2.08 21.60
N ALA A 31 -3.44 -1.13 21.85
CA ALA A 31 -4.18 -1.07 23.12
C ALA A 31 -5.24 -2.18 23.19
N HIS A 32 -5.66 -2.52 24.41
CA HIS A 32 -6.79 -3.42 24.58
C HIS A 32 -8.07 -2.80 23.96
N GLY A 33 -8.80 -3.59 23.18
CA GLY A 33 -9.97 -3.15 22.42
C GLY A 33 -9.64 -2.69 20.99
N GLN A 34 -8.37 -2.71 20.57
CA GLN A 34 -7.94 -2.36 19.21
C GLN A 34 -7.45 -3.56 18.40
N GLU A 35 -7.68 -4.78 18.90
CA GLU A 35 -7.23 -6.01 18.26
C GLU A 35 -7.86 -6.19 16.86
N GLU A 36 -9.13 -5.79 16.70
CA GLU A 36 -9.83 -5.82 15.41
C GLU A 36 -9.28 -4.78 14.42
N ALA A 37 -8.99 -3.57 14.89
CA ALA A 37 -8.33 -2.55 14.07
C ALA A 37 -6.96 -3.04 13.55
N MET A 38 -6.18 -3.70 14.41
CA MET A 38 -4.91 -4.30 13.99
C MET A 38 -5.11 -5.46 13.00
N ALA A 39 -6.18 -6.25 13.15
CA ALA A 39 -6.52 -7.32 12.20
C ALA A 39 -6.79 -6.75 10.79
N LEU A 40 -7.56 -5.67 10.68
CA LEU A 40 -7.80 -5.00 9.40
C LEU A 40 -6.52 -4.40 8.78
N VAL A 41 -5.60 -3.91 9.60
CA VAL A 41 -4.26 -3.49 9.13
C VAL A 41 -3.48 -4.69 8.59
N ASN A 42 -3.54 -5.85 9.24
CA ASN A 42 -2.87 -7.06 8.75
C ASN A 42 -3.45 -7.55 7.43
N ASP A 43 -4.78 -7.51 7.27
CA ASP A 43 -5.44 -7.85 6.00
C ASP A 43 -4.92 -6.95 4.87
N ALA A 44 -4.78 -5.64 5.13
CA ALA A 44 -4.20 -4.71 4.16
C ALA A 44 -2.74 -5.04 3.80
N ILE A 45 -1.92 -5.44 4.78
CA ILE A 45 -0.54 -5.88 4.52
C ILE A 45 -0.52 -7.10 3.59
N GLU A 46 -1.37 -8.11 3.86
CA GLU A 46 -1.45 -9.32 3.04
C GLU A 46 -1.88 -9.02 1.60
N ASP A 47 -2.90 -8.16 1.43
CA ASP A 47 -3.35 -7.70 0.11
C ASP A 47 -2.25 -6.94 -0.65
N GLN A 48 -1.45 -6.12 0.04
CA GLN A 48 -0.32 -5.42 -0.57
C GLN A 48 0.77 -6.39 -1.02
N GLU A 49 1.10 -7.40 -0.21
CA GLU A 49 2.10 -8.42 -0.57
C GLU A 49 1.66 -9.20 -1.82
N GLN A 50 0.37 -9.55 -1.91
CA GLN A 50 -0.18 -10.22 -3.08
C GLN A 50 -0.13 -9.32 -4.33
N SER A 51 -0.48 -8.04 -4.19
CA SER A 51 -0.41 -7.05 -5.27
C SER A 51 1.02 -6.85 -5.79
N VAL A 52 1.99 -6.74 -4.88
CA VAL A 52 3.42 -6.63 -5.21
C VAL A 52 3.91 -7.85 -5.97
N LYS A 53 3.47 -9.05 -5.58
CA LYS A 53 3.79 -10.28 -6.29
C LYS A 53 3.27 -10.27 -7.72
N VAL A 54 2.00 -9.91 -7.94
CA VAL A 54 1.38 -9.84 -9.27
C VAL A 54 2.12 -8.84 -10.18
N LEU A 55 2.42 -7.65 -9.66
CA LEU A 55 3.21 -6.65 -10.39
C LEU A 55 4.62 -7.18 -10.73
N GLY A 56 5.28 -7.82 -9.77
CA GLY A 56 6.61 -8.38 -9.94
C GLY A 56 6.66 -9.46 -11.02
N GLU A 57 5.73 -10.41 -10.97
CA GLU A 57 5.56 -11.44 -12.00
C GLU A 57 5.34 -10.80 -13.38
N ARG A 58 4.49 -9.77 -13.46
CA ARG A 58 4.22 -9.10 -14.73
C ARG A 58 5.43 -8.37 -15.31
N ILE A 59 6.24 -7.71 -14.47
CA ILE A 59 7.49 -7.06 -14.88
C ILE A 59 8.46 -8.09 -15.45
N LEU A 60 8.57 -9.26 -14.82
CA LEU A 60 9.43 -10.35 -15.29
C LEU A 60 8.93 -10.93 -16.62
N GLU A 61 7.61 -11.10 -16.81
CA GLU A 61 7.01 -11.53 -18.08
C GLU A 61 7.34 -10.59 -19.24
N LEU A 62 7.43 -9.28 -18.96
CA LEU A 62 7.80 -8.25 -19.93
C LEU A 62 9.32 -8.19 -20.20
N GLY A 63 10.13 -9.04 -19.54
CA GLY A 63 11.59 -9.04 -19.65
C GLY A 63 12.27 -7.93 -18.84
N GLY A 64 11.55 -7.29 -17.92
CA GLY A 64 12.06 -6.28 -17.01
C GLY A 64 12.77 -6.85 -15.79
N ILE A 65 13.33 -5.95 -14.97
CA ILE A 65 13.90 -6.27 -13.66
C ILE A 65 13.01 -5.61 -12.59
N VAL A 66 12.65 -6.38 -11.57
CA VAL A 66 11.85 -5.88 -10.43
C VAL A 66 12.69 -4.96 -9.56
N GLN A 67 12.14 -3.79 -9.26
CA GLN A 67 12.74 -2.74 -8.42
C GLN A 67 11.86 -2.52 -7.19
N PRO A 68 12.13 -3.19 -6.05
CA PRO A 68 11.24 -3.21 -4.90
C PRO A 68 11.14 -1.89 -4.11
N GLY A 69 11.85 -0.83 -4.52
CA GLY A 69 11.98 0.38 -3.73
C GLY A 69 12.80 0.17 -2.45
N ALA A 70 12.75 1.15 -1.56
CA ALA A 70 13.38 1.10 -0.25
C ALA A 70 12.55 1.92 0.74
N PHE A 71 12.39 1.41 1.95
CA PHE A 71 11.70 2.15 3.01
C PHE A 71 12.43 3.47 3.31
N PRO A 72 11.71 4.58 3.44
CA PRO A 72 12.26 5.83 3.94
C PRO A 72 12.94 5.66 5.30
N LEU A 73 14.11 6.27 5.50
CA LEU A 73 14.81 6.24 6.80
C LEU A 73 13.98 6.85 7.93
N THR A 74 13.03 7.72 7.62
CA THR A 74 12.12 8.30 8.61
C THR A 74 11.21 7.26 9.26
N TYR A 75 10.99 6.10 8.64
CA TYR A 75 10.15 5.06 9.23
C TYR A 75 10.80 4.37 10.43
N THR A 76 12.13 4.41 10.55
CA THR A 76 12.83 3.79 11.68
C THR A 76 12.55 4.48 13.01
N SER A 77 11.90 5.65 13.02
CA SER A 77 11.44 6.30 14.25
C SER A 77 10.06 5.84 14.71
N LEU A 78 9.45 4.85 14.05
CA LEU A 78 8.05 4.44 14.29
C LEU A 78 7.89 3.14 15.09
N HIS A 79 8.96 2.56 15.64
CA HIS A 79 8.90 1.26 16.34
C HIS A 79 8.25 1.28 17.75
N ASP A 80 7.97 2.46 18.31
CA ASP A 80 7.46 2.61 19.69
C ASP A 80 6.20 3.49 19.78
N VAL A 81 5.43 3.57 18.68
CA VAL A 81 4.24 4.43 18.61
C VAL A 81 2.96 3.64 18.87
N SER A 82 1.89 4.32 19.30
CA SER A 82 0.57 3.69 19.39
C SER A 82 -0.02 3.40 18.01
N LEU A 83 -0.90 2.40 17.93
CA LEU A 83 -1.65 2.09 16.72
C LEU A 83 -2.44 3.31 16.20
N ASP A 84 -3.08 4.09 17.08
CA ASP A 84 -3.80 5.31 16.69
C ASP A 84 -2.91 6.32 15.97
N TYR A 85 -1.71 6.56 16.52
CA TYR A 85 -0.76 7.49 15.90
C TYR A 85 -0.29 6.94 14.55
N PHE A 86 0.00 5.64 14.50
CA PHE A 86 0.46 4.97 13.29
C PHE A 86 -0.60 5.00 12.18
N LEU A 87 -1.88 4.73 12.51
CA LEU A 87 -3.01 4.78 11.57
C LEU A 87 -3.21 6.18 10.98
N ASN A 88 -3.11 7.22 11.79
CA ASN A 88 -3.20 8.60 11.29
C ASN A 88 -2.07 8.93 10.30
N LEU A 89 -0.86 8.44 10.55
CA LEU A 89 0.23 8.56 9.58
C LEU A 89 -0.03 7.73 8.32
N MET A 90 -0.51 6.48 8.47
CA MET A 90 -0.85 5.61 7.36
C MET A 90 -1.88 6.25 6.43
N ILE A 91 -2.94 6.88 6.94
CA ILE A 91 -3.96 7.56 6.13
C ILE A 91 -3.31 8.64 5.24
N VAL A 92 -2.43 9.46 5.81
CA VAL A 92 -1.74 10.53 5.07
C VAL A 92 -0.83 9.93 4.00
N THR A 93 0.02 8.98 4.36
CA THR A 93 0.96 8.37 3.41
C THR A 93 0.25 7.54 2.34
N GLN A 94 -0.85 6.88 2.68
CA GLN A 94 -1.65 6.07 1.75
C GLN A 94 -2.30 6.97 0.70
N GLN A 95 -2.75 8.18 1.06
CA GLN A 95 -3.25 9.15 0.09
C GLN A 95 -2.14 9.59 -0.89
N ASP A 96 -0.94 9.87 -0.38
CA ASP A 96 0.21 10.21 -1.23
C ASP A 96 0.56 9.04 -2.19
N ASP A 97 0.50 7.80 -1.69
CA ASP A 97 0.75 6.60 -2.48
C ASP A 97 -0.32 6.42 -3.58
N ILE A 98 -1.61 6.59 -3.25
CA ILE A 98 -2.73 6.56 -4.20
C ILE A 98 -2.52 7.59 -5.32
N ASP A 99 -2.13 8.82 -4.98
CA ASP A 99 -1.91 9.87 -5.97
C ASP A 99 -0.80 9.49 -6.97
N VAL A 100 0.27 8.83 -6.49
CA VAL A 100 1.34 8.33 -7.35
C VAL A 100 0.87 7.16 -8.21
N ILE A 101 0.12 6.22 -7.65
CA ILE A 101 -0.41 5.05 -8.37
C ILE A 101 -1.40 5.49 -9.46
N GLN A 102 -2.29 6.44 -9.16
CA GLN A 102 -3.23 7.01 -10.13
C GLN A 102 -2.50 7.62 -11.34
N GLN A 103 -1.45 8.41 -11.10
CA GLN A 103 -0.64 8.97 -12.19
C GLN A 103 0.00 7.88 -13.06
N CYS A 104 0.37 6.75 -12.46
CA CYS A 104 0.94 5.61 -13.17
C CYS A 104 -0.13 4.90 -14.02
N VAL A 105 -1.32 4.65 -13.46
CA VAL A 105 -2.49 4.11 -14.17
C VAL A 105 -2.84 4.97 -15.38
N ASP A 106 -2.89 6.29 -15.20
CA ASP A 106 -3.23 7.25 -16.27
C ASP A 106 -2.18 7.28 -17.38
N SER A 107 -0.94 6.87 -17.07
CA SER A 107 0.17 6.80 -18.03
C SER A 107 0.22 5.47 -18.80
N LEU A 108 -0.56 4.46 -18.40
CA LEU A 108 -0.64 3.18 -19.11
C LEU A 108 -1.68 3.22 -20.23
N GLU A 109 -1.39 2.52 -21.33
CA GLU A 109 -2.33 2.38 -22.44
C GLU A 109 -3.65 1.73 -21.98
N ALA A 110 -4.77 2.30 -22.42
CA ALA A 110 -6.11 1.78 -22.14
C ALA A 110 -6.29 0.37 -22.70
N ASP A 111 -7.19 -0.40 -22.08
CA ASP A 111 -7.57 -1.76 -22.50
C ASP A 111 -6.39 -2.76 -22.55
N THR A 112 -5.31 -2.50 -21.81
CA THR A 112 -4.18 -3.41 -21.66
C THR A 112 -4.24 -4.20 -20.36
N ARG A 113 -3.66 -5.40 -20.35
CA ARG A 113 -3.49 -6.21 -19.12
C ARG A 113 -2.68 -5.44 -18.06
N ASP A 114 -1.70 -4.65 -18.49
CA ASP A 114 -0.84 -3.89 -17.59
C ASP A 114 -1.63 -2.81 -16.85
N ARG A 115 -2.51 -2.10 -17.56
CA ARG A 115 -3.42 -1.12 -16.96
C ARG A 115 -4.43 -1.78 -16.03
N ALA A 116 -5.01 -2.92 -16.41
CA ALA A 116 -5.96 -3.64 -15.56
C ALA A 116 -5.34 -4.06 -14.22
N ILE A 117 -4.10 -4.56 -14.24
CA ILE A 117 -3.35 -4.89 -13.00
C ILE A 117 -3.11 -3.62 -12.17
N ALA A 118 -2.72 -2.52 -12.81
CA ALA A 118 -2.48 -1.25 -12.11
C ALA A 118 -3.77 -0.66 -11.50
N GLU A 119 -4.91 -0.79 -12.18
CA GLU A 119 -6.22 -0.37 -11.69
C GLU A 119 -6.70 -1.21 -10.50
N GLU A 120 -6.43 -2.53 -10.51
CA GLU A 120 -6.69 -3.41 -9.36
C GLU A 120 -5.89 -2.97 -8.13
N VAL A 121 -4.59 -2.67 -8.30
CA VAL A 121 -3.74 -2.16 -7.22
C VAL A 121 -4.25 -0.82 -6.69
N LEU A 122 -4.66 0.08 -7.57
CA LEU A 122 -5.25 1.37 -7.19
C LEU A 122 -6.55 1.18 -6.39
N GLY A 123 -7.43 0.28 -6.84
CA GLY A 123 -8.69 -0.01 -6.14
C GLY A 123 -8.45 -0.57 -4.74
N ASN A 124 -7.50 -1.51 -4.59
CA ASN A 124 -7.10 -2.04 -3.29
C ASN A 124 -6.56 -0.93 -2.39
N ALA A 125 -5.70 -0.06 -2.93
CA ALA A 125 -5.11 1.05 -2.19
C ALA A 125 -6.19 2.01 -1.66
N GLN A 126 -7.21 2.31 -2.48
CA GLN A 126 -8.34 3.16 -2.10
C GLN A 126 -9.23 2.50 -1.04
N ALA A 127 -9.53 1.21 -1.20
CA ALA A 127 -10.31 0.46 -0.21
C ALA A 127 -9.61 0.40 1.15
N HIS A 128 -8.28 0.18 1.19
CA HIS A 128 -7.52 0.22 2.44
C HIS A 128 -7.54 1.60 3.09
N LEU A 129 -7.46 2.68 2.31
CA LEU A 129 -7.59 4.04 2.84
C LEU A 129 -8.94 4.27 3.51
N GLU A 130 -10.03 3.85 2.86
CA GLU A 130 -11.38 3.91 3.43
C GLU A 130 -11.45 3.13 4.74
N THR A 131 -10.97 1.89 4.77
CA THR A 131 -10.88 1.07 5.99
C THR A 131 -10.12 1.79 7.12
N PHE A 132 -8.96 2.38 6.84
CA PHE A 132 -8.19 3.09 7.88
C PHE A 132 -8.93 4.32 8.40
N GLN A 133 -9.66 5.03 7.54
CA GLN A 133 -10.48 6.18 7.94
C GLN A 133 -11.66 5.76 8.81
N GLU A 134 -12.33 4.65 8.48
CA GLU A 134 -13.43 4.08 9.29
C GLU A 134 -12.95 3.65 10.68
N ILE A 135 -11.76 3.01 10.76
CA ILE A 135 -11.12 2.64 12.03
C ILE A 135 -10.92 3.88 12.90
N VAL A 136 -10.34 4.95 12.34
CA VAL A 136 -10.05 6.19 13.08
C VAL A 136 -11.32 6.95 13.45
N ALA A 137 -12.37 6.88 12.63
CA ALA A 137 -13.68 7.44 12.93
C ALA A 137 -14.44 6.68 14.04
N GLY A 138 -13.99 5.47 14.39
CA GLY A 138 -14.63 4.60 15.38
C GLY A 138 -15.82 3.82 14.83
N GLU A 139 -15.95 3.73 13.51
CA GLU A 139 -17.10 3.10 12.83
C GLU A 139 -16.99 1.56 12.78
N VAL A 140 -15.83 1.01 13.15
CA VAL A 140 -15.56 -0.44 13.17
C VAL A 140 -15.98 -1.10 14.50
N ALA A 141 -16.15 -0.32 15.59
CA ALA A 141 -16.37 -0.86 16.94
C ALA A 141 -17.80 -1.34 17.27
N ASP A 142 -18.74 -1.26 16.31
CA ASP A 142 -20.19 -1.51 16.52
C ASP A 142 -20.74 -2.75 15.78
N ALA A 143 -19.88 -3.65 15.27
CA ALA A 143 -20.30 -4.88 14.56
C ALA A 143 -20.40 -6.13 15.46
#